data_AF-A0A945AAD3-F1
#
_entry.id   AF-A0A945AAD3-F1
#
_cell.length_a   1.000
_cell.length_b   1.000
_cell.length_c   1.000
_cell.angle_alpha   90.00
_cell.angle_beta   90.00
_cell.angle_gamma   90.00
#
_symmetry.space_group_name_H-M   'P 1'
#
loop_
_entity.id
_entity.type
_entity.pdbx_description
1 polymer ?
#
loop_
_entity_poly.entity_id
_entity_poly.type
_entity_poly.pdbx_seq_one_letter_code
_entity_poly.pdbx_strand_id
1 'polypeptide(L)' 'MDRWPETIVVFLNKKMGCVGCSMAPFETLSEAANIYGLCCTRFINDLQARINSQEMA' A
#
# COMPACT_ATOMS: atom_id res chain seq x y z
N MET A 1 -3.76 4.05 7.37
CA MET A 1 -3.65 4.97 6.22
C MET A 1 -3.69 6.44 6.63
N ASP A 2 -3.70 6.72 7.93
CA ASP A 2 -3.71 8.07 8.49
C ASP A 2 -2.43 8.85 8.23
N ARG A 3 -1.28 8.17 8.14
CA ARG A 3 0.02 8.81 7.94
C ARG A 3 0.28 9.25 6.49
N TRP A 4 -0.18 8.45 5.53
CA TRP A 4 0.07 8.66 4.10
C TRP A 4 -1.18 8.32 3.28
N PRO A 5 -2.24 9.15 3.34
CA PRO A 5 -3.49 8.91 2.63
C PRO A 5 -3.31 8.80 1.11
N GLU A 6 -2.31 9.46 0.52
CA GLU A 6 -1.94 9.36 -0.90
C GLU A 6 -1.59 7.94 -1.34
N THR A 7 -1.18 7.08 -0.42
CA THR A 7 -0.84 5.68 -0.74
C THR A 7 -2.08 4.82 -1.00
N ILE A 8 -3.28 5.25 -0.58
CA ILE A 8 -4.56 4.54 -0.78
C ILE A 8 -4.73 4.11 -2.24
N VAL A 9 -4.42 4.99 -3.18
CA VAL A 9 -4.57 4.72 -4.62
C VAL A 9 -3.74 3.52 -5.10
N VAL A 10 -2.59 3.26 -4.46
CA VAL A 10 -1.72 2.12 -4.81
C VAL A 10 -2.41 0.79 -4.48
N PHE A 11 -3.09 0.73 -3.34
CA PHE A 11 -3.86 -0.45 -2.92
C PHE A 11 -5.09 -0.65 -3.79
N LEU A 12 -5.83 0.43 -4.08
CA LEU A 12 -7.02 0.38 -4.95
C LEU A 12 -6.67 -0.08 -6.37
N ASN A 13 -5.57 0.42 -6.95
CA ASN A 13 -5.11 0.00 -8.28
C ASN A 13 -4.72 -1.48 -8.34
N LYS A 14 -4.29 -2.05 -7.22
CA LYS A 14 -3.98 -3.48 -7.08
C LYS A 14 -5.18 -4.31 -6.63
N LYS A 15 -6.38 -3.71 -6.58
CA LYS A 15 -7.64 -4.32 -6.16
C LYS A 15 -7.58 -4.96 -4.76
N MET A 16 -6.79 -4.36 -3.86
CA MET A 16 -6.67 -4.82 -2.49
C MET A 16 -7.88 -4.35 -1.68
N GLY A 17 -8.78 -5.28 -1.35
CA GLY A 17 -10.00 -4.99 -0.58
C GLY A 17 -9.76 -4.83 0.92
N CYS A 18 -8.64 -5.34 1.44
CA CYS A 18 -8.34 -5.35 2.88
C CYS A 18 -7.97 -3.98 3.44
N VAL A 19 -7.66 -2.99 2.59
CA VAL A 19 -6.88 -1.83 3.03
C VAL A 19 -7.58 -1.02 4.14
N GLY A 20 -8.91 -0.93 4.12
CA GLY A 20 -9.72 -0.25 5.15
C GLY A 20 -10.23 -1.14 6.29
N CYS A 21 -9.82 -2.41 6.35
CA CYS A 21 -10.26 -3.35 7.39
C CYS A 21 -9.60 -3.03 8.73
N SER A 22 -10.31 -3.24 9.84
CA SER A 22 -9.76 -3.09 11.21
C SER A 22 -8.59 -4.03 11.50
N MET A 23 -8.48 -5.13 10.76
CA MET A 23 -7.37 -6.09 10.85
C MET A 23 -6.11 -5.65 10.08
N ALA A 24 -6.23 -4.72 9.12
CA ALA A 24 -5.13 -4.33 8.24
C ALA A 24 -3.85 -3.85 8.97
N PRO A 25 -3.91 -3.13 10.11
CA PRO A 25 -2.70 -2.71 10.84
C PRO A 25 -1.88 -3.87 11.45
N PHE A 26 -2.48 -5.05 11.57
CA PHE A 26 -1.83 -6.24 12.14
C PHE A 26 -1.13 -7.09 11.08
N GLU A 27 -1.30 -6.78 9.80
CA GLU A 27 -0.68 -7.47 8.67
C GLU A 27 0.52 -6.69 8.14
N THR A 28 1.61 -7.38 7.81
CA THR A 28 2.74 -6.73 7.13
C THR A 28 2.45 -6.53 5.64
N LEU A 29 3.07 -5.52 5.03
CA LEU A 29 2.95 -5.29 3.59
C LEU A 29 3.44 -6.49 2.75
N SER A 30 4.38 -7.28 3.28
CA SER A 30 4.87 -8.48 2.61
C SER A 30 3.84 -9.63 2.64
N GLU A 31 3.16 -9.82 3.76
CA GLU A 31 2.06 -10.79 3.87
C GLU A 31 0.91 -10.41 2.94
N ALA A 32 0.51 -9.13 2.98
CA ALA A 32 -0.51 -8.59 2.09
C ALA A 32 -0.12 -8.78 0.61
N ALA A 33 1.14 -8.50 0.25
CA ALA A 33 1.63 -8.72 -1.12
C ALA A 33 1.53 -10.21 -1.51
N ASN A 34 1.90 -11.12 -0.62
CA ASN A 34 1.85 -12.56 -0.87
C ASN A 34 0.41 -13.07 -1.08
N ILE A 35 -0.54 -12.65 -0.24
CA ILE A 35 -1.97 -13.03 -0.35
C ILE A 35 -2.55 -12.63 -1.70
N TYR A 36 -2.16 -11.46 -2.20
CA TYR A 36 -2.64 -10.91 -3.47
C TYR A 36 -1.75 -11.30 -4.67
N GLY A 37 -0.74 -12.14 -4.49
CA GLY A 37 0.16 -12.58 -5.58
C GLY A 37 1.00 -11.45 -6.19
N LEU A 38 1.32 -10.43 -5.40
CA LEU A 38 2.06 -9.24 -5.82
C LEU A 38 3.56 -9.40 -5.56
N CYS A 39 4.38 -8.80 -6.43
CA CYS A 39 5.80 -8.62 -6.14
C CYS A 39 5.97 -7.58 -5.04
N CYS A 40 6.43 -8.02 -3.85
CA CYS A 40 6.61 -7.15 -2.68
C CYS A 40 7.52 -5.94 -2.99
N THR A 41 8.66 -6.14 -3.65
CA THR A 41 9.59 -5.05 -3.98
C THR A 41 8.93 -3.99 -4.85
N ARG A 42 8.21 -4.39 -5.90
CA ARG A 42 7.49 -3.45 -6.77
C ARG A 42 6.39 -2.72 -6.01
N PHE A 43 5.69 -3.42 -5.12
CA PHE A 43 4.65 -2.82 -4.31
C PHE A 43 5.18 -1.73 -3.37
N ILE A 44 6.28 -1.99 -2.66
CA ILE A 44 6.94 -1.00 -1.81
C ILE A 44 7.43 0.21 -2.62
N ASN A 45 8.03 -0.02 -3.80
CA ASN A 45 8.47 1.06 -4.67
C ASN A 45 7.31 1.96 -5.12
N ASP A 46 6.16 1.38 -5.46
CA ASP A 46 4.97 2.16 -5.84
C ASP A 46 4.45 3.01 -4.67
N LEU A 47 4.53 2.51 -3.42
CA LEU A 47 4.16 3.28 -2.22
C LEU A 47 5.13 4.44 -1.99
N GLN A 48 6.43 4.18 -2.04
CA GLN A 48 7.47 5.19 -1.88
C GLN A 48 7.37 6.28 -2.95
N ALA A 49 7.10 5.91 -4.20
CA ALA A 49 6.91 6.88 -5.27
C ALA A 49 5.77 7.85 -4.96
N ARG A 50 4.67 7.39 -4.34
CA ARG A 50 3.56 8.28 -3.95
C ARG A 50 3.93 9.20 -2.79
N ILE A 51 4.58 8.69 -1.76
CA ILE A 51 5.04 9.49 -0.61
C ILE A 51 5.99 10.59 -1.09
N ASN A 52 7.01 10.23 -1.87
CA ASN A 52 8.00 11.18 -2.38
C ASN A 52 7.41 12.20 -3.37
N SER A 53 6.36 11.83 -4.12
CA SER A 53 5.68 12.77 -5.03
C SER A 53 4.81 13.78 -4.29
N GLN A 54 4.48 13.57 -3.01
CA GLN A 54 3.77 14.55 -2.17
C GLN A 54 4.72 15.41 -1.35
N GLU A 55 5.92 14.92 -1.01
CA GLU A 55 6.93 15.73 -0.33
C GLU A 55 7.53 16.83 -1.23
N MET A 56 7.33 16.73 -2.54
CA MET A 56 7.80 17.69 -3.55
C MET A 56 6.70 18.61 -4.10
N ALA A 57 5.48 18.54 -3.57
CA ALA A 57 4.31 19.32 -3.99
C ALA A 57 3.91 20.31 -2.89
#